data_AF-H0XF23-F1
#
_entry.id   AF-H0XF23-F1
#
_cell.length_a   1.000
_cell.length_b   1.000
_cell.length_c   1.000
_cell.angle_alpha   90.00
_cell.angle_beta   90.00
_cell.angle_gamma   90.00
#
_symmetry.space_group_name_H-M   'P 1'
#
loop_
_entity.id
_entity.type
_entity.pdbx_description
1 polymer ?
#
loop_
_entity_poly.entity_id
_entity_poly.type
_entity_poly.pdbx_seq_one_letter_code
_entity_poly.pdbx_strand_id
1 'polypeptide(L)'
;MFPRETTWNISFAGCGFLGVYHIGVASCLREHAPFLVANATHIYGASAGALTATALVTGACLGEAGANIIEVSKEARKRFLGPLHPSFNLVKTIRGCLLKTLPADSHERASGRLGISLTRVSDGENVIISHFNSKDELIQANVCSTFIPVYCGLIPPSLQGVRYVDGGISDNLPLYELKNTITVSPFSGESDICPQDSSTNIHELRVTNTSIQFNLRNLYRLSKALFPPEPMVLREMCKQGYRDGLRFLRRNGLLNQPNPLLALPPAHPHQPEDEAEEEAEEQAQVEGHLQAPGEDHILEHLPARLNEALLEACVEPKDLLTTLSNMLPVRLATAMMVPYTLPLESAVSFTIRLLEWLPDVPEDIRWVKEQTGTLCQYLVMRAKRKLGGRLSARLSEQAELRRARSLPSVPLSCAAYSEALPGWMRNSLSLRDTLARWEDYQRQLLLGLFCTNVAFPPDALRMRTPTAPADPAPPR
;
A
#
# COMPACT_ATOMS: atom_id res chain seq x y z
N MET A 1 -3.42 -29.95 14.08
CA MET A 1 -4.90 -29.89 14.01
C MET A 1 -5.33 -28.58 14.63
N PHE A 2 -5.91 -27.65 13.87
CA PHE A 2 -6.47 -26.42 14.45
C PHE A 2 -7.64 -26.80 15.37
N PRO A 3 -7.63 -26.41 16.66
CA PRO A 3 -8.76 -26.66 17.54
C PRO A 3 -10.04 -26.07 16.95
N ARG A 4 -11.16 -26.80 17.01
CA ARG A 4 -12.48 -26.32 16.55
C ARG A 4 -12.97 -25.06 17.27
N GLU A 5 -12.28 -24.62 18.31
CA GLU A 5 -12.60 -23.46 19.15
C GLU A 5 -11.70 -22.23 18.89
N THR A 6 -10.65 -22.36 18.07
CA THR A 6 -9.79 -21.20 17.75
C THR A 6 -10.34 -20.45 16.54
N THR A 7 -10.81 -19.23 16.75
CA THR A 7 -11.13 -18.29 15.66
C THR A 7 -9.85 -17.79 15.00
N TRP A 8 -9.79 -17.76 13.67
CA TRP A 8 -8.66 -17.21 12.93
C TRP A 8 -9.10 -16.17 11.88
N ASN A 9 -8.16 -15.33 11.50
CA ASN A 9 -8.33 -14.33 10.45
C ASN A 9 -7.37 -14.61 9.30
N ILE A 10 -7.61 -14.00 8.14
CA ILE A 10 -6.67 -13.96 7.03
C ILE A 10 -6.43 -12.50 6.68
N SER A 11 -5.18 -12.09 6.46
CA SER A 11 -4.84 -10.71 6.14
C SER A 11 -3.92 -10.62 4.94
N PHE A 12 -4.31 -9.82 3.94
CA PHE A 12 -3.57 -9.61 2.70
C PHE A 12 -2.90 -8.24 2.66
N ALA A 13 -1.57 -8.23 2.51
CA ALA A 13 -0.80 -6.99 2.47
C ALA A 13 -1.10 -6.13 1.23
N GLY A 14 -1.00 -4.81 1.33
CA GLY A 14 -1.00 -3.94 0.15
C GLY A 14 0.28 -4.08 -0.69
N CYS A 15 0.13 -4.12 -2.02
CA CYS A 15 1.23 -4.43 -2.93
C CYS A 15 1.05 -3.96 -4.39
N GLY A 16 0.08 -3.07 -4.66
CA GLY A 16 -0.17 -2.54 -6.01
C GLY A 16 -0.33 -3.62 -7.08
N PHE A 17 0.42 -3.52 -8.18
CA PHE A 17 0.33 -4.47 -9.30
C PHE A 17 0.76 -5.91 -8.96
N LEU A 18 1.40 -6.14 -7.80
CA LEU A 18 1.70 -7.49 -7.33
C LEU A 18 0.49 -8.22 -6.76
N GLY A 19 -0.71 -7.62 -6.77
CA GLY A 19 -1.96 -8.26 -6.32
C GLY A 19 -2.26 -9.61 -7.00
N VAL A 20 -1.70 -9.87 -8.19
CA VAL A 20 -1.77 -11.19 -8.84
C VAL A 20 -1.15 -12.31 -7.99
N TYR A 21 -0.16 -12.02 -7.15
CA TYR A 21 0.39 -12.97 -6.18
C TYR A 21 -0.69 -13.42 -5.18
N HIS A 22 -1.45 -12.46 -4.65
CA HIS A 22 -2.56 -12.73 -3.72
C HIS A 22 -3.66 -13.54 -4.36
N ILE A 23 -3.95 -13.33 -5.65
CA ILE A 23 -4.90 -14.16 -6.42
C ILE A 23 -4.44 -15.62 -6.46
N GLY A 24 -3.13 -15.86 -6.66
CA GLY A 24 -2.54 -17.19 -6.60
C GLY A 24 -2.71 -17.85 -5.24
N VAL A 25 -2.37 -17.13 -4.16
CA VAL A 25 -2.55 -17.61 -2.78
C VAL A 25 -4.02 -17.91 -2.47
N ALA A 26 -4.91 -16.96 -2.74
CA ALA A 26 -6.34 -17.10 -2.49
C ALA A 26 -6.95 -18.28 -3.26
N SER A 27 -6.47 -18.53 -4.48
CA SER A 27 -6.91 -19.67 -5.29
C SER A 27 -6.43 -21.00 -4.70
N CYS A 28 -5.18 -21.07 -4.23
CA CYS A 28 -4.65 -22.24 -3.52
C CYS A 28 -5.46 -22.54 -2.25
N LEU A 29 -5.70 -21.53 -1.41
CA LEU A 29 -6.49 -21.68 -0.19
C LEU A 29 -7.91 -22.17 -0.48
N ARG A 30 -8.57 -21.61 -1.51
CA ARG A 30 -9.92 -22.02 -1.90
C ARG A 30 -9.99 -23.45 -2.44
N GLU A 31 -8.96 -23.91 -3.12
CA GLU A 31 -8.90 -25.25 -3.72
C GLU A 31 -8.56 -26.32 -2.68
N HIS A 32 -7.50 -26.11 -1.89
CA HIS A 32 -6.94 -27.16 -1.04
C HIS A 32 -7.38 -27.08 0.43
N ALA A 33 -7.81 -25.90 0.88
CA ALA A 33 -8.22 -25.68 2.26
C ALA A 33 -9.42 -24.70 2.36
N PRO A 34 -10.55 -24.96 1.68
CA PRO A 34 -11.69 -24.05 1.64
C PRO A 34 -12.24 -23.72 3.03
N PHE A 35 -12.09 -24.63 4.00
CA PHE A 35 -12.48 -24.42 5.39
C PHE A 35 -11.76 -23.23 6.04
N LEU A 36 -10.50 -22.93 5.67
CA LEU A 36 -9.76 -21.77 6.19
C LEU A 36 -10.45 -20.47 5.80
N VAL A 37 -10.97 -20.40 4.58
CA VAL A 37 -11.66 -19.21 4.06
C VAL A 37 -13.11 -19.16 4.57
N ALA A 38 -13.79 -20.31 4.62
CA ALA A 38 -15.18 -20.40 5.06
C ALA A 38 -15.33 -20.05 6.55
N ASN A 39 -14.44 -20.57 7.39
CA ASN A 39 -14.53 -20.43 8.85
C ASN A 39 -13.66 -19.29 9.41
N ALA A 40 -12.93 -18.56 8.57
CA ALA A 40 -12.26 -17.33 9.02
C ALA A 40 -13.31 -16.34 9.56
N THR A 41 -13.05 -15.82 10.76
CA THR A 41 -13.92 -14.81 11.37
C THR A 41 -13.94 -13.56 10.53
N HIS A 42 -12.75 -13.12 10.12
CA HIS A 42 -12.59 -11.97 9.25
C HIS A 42 -11.46 -12.18 8.24
N ILE A 43 -11.63 -11.58 7.07
CA ILE A 43 -10.62 -11.51 6.02
C ILE A 43 -10.33 -10.03 5.78
N TYR A 44 -9.08 -9.64 5.98
CA TYR A 44 -8.64 -8.26 5.90
C TYR A 44 -7.77 -8.01 4.67
N GLY A 45 -7.71 -6.75 4.25
CA GLY A 45 -6.66 -6.33 3.34
C GLY A 45 -6.50 -4.82 3.25
N ALA A 46 -5.35 -4.41 2.73
CA ALA A 46 -5.06 -3.04 2.33
C ALA A 46 -4.73 -3.00 0.82
N SER A 47 -5.10 -1.93 0.12
CA SER A 47 -4.76 -1.73 -1.30
C SER A 47 -5.13 -2.94 -2.17
N ALA A 48 -4.22 -3.43 -3.00
CA ALA A 48 -4.44 -4.64 -3.81
C ALA A 48 -4.79 -5.91 -2.98
N GLY A 49 -4.37 -5.97 -1.71
CA GLY A 49 -4.80 -7.00 -0.76
C GLY A 49 -6.29 -6.90 -0.44
N ALA A 50 -6.84 -5.67 -0.29
CA ALA A 50 -8.27 -5.45 -0.07
C ALA A 50 -9.11 -5.90 -1.28
N LEU A 51 -8.62 -5.68 -2.50
CA LEU A 51 -9.29 -6.18 -3.72
C LEU A 51 -9.38 -7.71 -3.74
N THR A 52 -8.30 -8.38 -3.34
CA THR A 52 -8.25 -9.86 -3.27
C THR A 52 -9.14 -10.37 -2.14
N ALA A 53 -9.07 -9.77 -0.95
CA ALA A 53 -9.92 -10.10 0.19
C ALA A 53 -11.40 -9.94 -0.17
N THR A 54 -11.76 -8.84 -0.86
CA THR A 54 -13.12 -8.61 -1.37
C THR A 54 -13.53 -9.73 -2.30
N ALA A 55 -12.74 -10.04 -3.33
CA ALA A 55 -13.06 -11.11 -4.28
C ALA A 55 -13.22 -12.47 -3.61
N LEU A 56 -12.41 -12.76 -2.59
CA LEU A 56 -12.45 -14.00 -1.84
C LEU A 56 -13.71 -14.12 -0.97
N VAL A 57 -14.06 -13.07 -0.21
CA VAL A 57 -15.25 -13.06 0.67
C VAL A 57 -16.55 -13.04 -0.14
N THR A 58 -16.61 -12.23 -1.20
CA THR A 58 -17.79 -12.13 -2.06
C THR A 58 -17.89 -13.28 -3.07
N GLY A 59 -16.96 -14.25 -3.03
CA GLY A 59 -16.91 -15.38 -3.96
C GLY A 59 -16.87 -14.97 -5.44
N ALA A 60 -16.29 -13.79 -5.74
CA ALA A 60 -16.09 -13.36 -7.11
C ALA A 60 -15.08 -14.29 -7.82
N CYS A 61 -15.11 -14.30 -9.14
CA CYS A 61 -14.19 -15.12 -9.92
C CYS A 61 -12.75 -14.61 -9.75
N LEU A 62 -11.92 -15.37 -9.02
CA LEU A 62 -10.49 -15.05 -8.87
C LEU A 62 -9.74 -15.05 -10.21
N GLY A 63 -10.20 -15.84 -11.19
CA GLY A 63 -9.67 -15.83 -12.56
C GLY A 63 -9.86 -14.48 -13.24
N GLU A 64 -11.09 -13.96 -13.22
CA GLU A 64 -11.40 -12.63 -13.74
C GLU A 64 -10.71 -11.52 -12.95
N ALA A 65 -10.64 -11.64 -11.61
CA ALA A 65 -9.93 -10.68 -10.79
C ALA A 65 -8.42 -10.62 -11.15
N GLY A 66 -7.78 -11.77 -11.35
CA GLY A 66 -6.40 -11.84 -11.82
C GLY A 66 -6.21 -11.28 -13.24
N ALA A 67 -7.11 -11.63 -14.16
CA ALA A 67 -7.13 -11.09 -15.52
C ALA A 67 -7.29 -9.56 -15.54
N ASN A 68 -8.19 -9.02 -14.72
CA ASN A 68 -8.39 -7.58 -14.57
C ASN A 68 -7.09 -6.86 -14.13
N ILE A 69 -6.31 -7.43 -13.19
CA ILE A 69 -5.03 -6.84 -12.78
C ILE A 69 -4.05 -6.82 -13.95
N ILE A 70 -3.99 -7.89 -14.75
CA ILE A 70 -3.15 -7.94 -15.95
C ILE A 70 -3.59 -6.90 -16.98
N GLU A 71 -4.89 -6.73 -17.24
CA GLU A 71 -5.39 -5.72 -18.18
C GLU A 71 -5.12 -4.29 -17.69
N VAL A 72 -5.30 -4.00 -16.39
CA VAL A 72 -4.89 -2.70 -15.81
C VAL A 72 -3.39 -2.47 -16.00
N SER A 73 -2.57 -3.51 -15.86
CA SER A 73 -1.12 -3.44 -16.07
C SER A 73 -0.75 -3.12 -17.53
N LYS A 74 -1.48 -3.69 -18.50
CA LYS A 74 -1.29 -3.41 -19.92
C LYS A 74 -1.62 -1.96 -20.24
N GLU A 75 -2.75 -1.46 -19.76
CA GLU A 75 -3.14 -0.06 -19.98
C GLU A 75 -2.15 0.90 -19.30
N ALA A 76 -1.67 0.55 -18.10
CA ALA A 76 -0.61 1.30 -17.41
C ALA A 76 0.72 1.31 -18.16
N ARG A 77 1.03 0.29 -18.98
CA ARG A 77 2.28 0.19 -19.75
C ARG A 77 2.20 0.76 -21.16
N LYS A 78 1.01 1.12 -21.64
CA LYS A 78 0.74 1.50 -23.03
C LYS A 78 1.49 2.75 -23.49
N ARG A 79 1.86 3.64 -22.57
CA ARG A 79 2.45 4.96 -22.87
C ARG A 79 3.82 5.12 -22.21
N PHE A 80 4.62 6.06 -22.72
CA PHE A 80 6.02 6.24 -22.31
C PHE A 80 6.22 6.52 -20.82
N LEU A 81 5.34 7.31 -20.19
CA LEU A 81 5.38 7.57 -18.73
C LEU A 81 4.73 6.46 -17.90
N GLY A 82 4.27 5.40 -18.55
CA GLY A 82 3.59 4.28 -17.93
C GLY A 82 2.40 4.73 -17.06
N PRO A 83 2.31 4.27 -15.80
CA PRO A 83 1.20 4.60 -14.91
C PRO A 83 1.19 6.09 -14.48
N LEU A 84 2.29 6.82 -14.68
CA LEU A 84 2.36 8.25 -14.40
C LEU A 84 1.79 9.10 -15.56
N HIS A 85 1.37 8.47 -16.65
CA HIS A 85 0.80 9.18 -17.78
C HIS A 85 -0.56 9.81 -17.41
N PRO A 86 -0.81 11.10 -17.69
CA PRO A 86 -2.00 11.82 -17.24
C PRO A 86 -3.32 11.22 -17.74
N SER A 87 -3.32 10.57 -18.90
CA SER A 87 -4.50 9.85 -19.41
C SER A 87 -4.85 8.58 -18.65
N PHE A 88 -3.92 8.00 -17.90
CA PHE A 88 -4.14 6.77 -17.16
C PHE A 88 -4.86 7.11 -15.85
N ASN A 89 -6.10 6.64 -15.72
CA ASN A 89 -6.91 6.86 -14.53
C ASN A 89 -7.14 5.53 -13.81
N LEU A 90 -6.23 5.20 -12.89
CA LEU A 90 -6.27 3.93 -12.14
C LEU A 90 -7.58 3.77 -11.36
N VAL A 91 -8.08 4.84 -10.75
CA VAL A 91 -9.33 4.86 -9.96
C VAL A 91 -10.51 4.44 -10.82
N LYS A 92 -10.64 5.04 -12.02
CA LYS A 92 -11.72 4.73 -12.96
C LYS A 92 -11.64 3.28 -13.45
N THR A 93 -10.43 2.80 -13.76
CA THR A 93 -10.21 1.41 -14.19
C THR A 93 -10.57 0.40 -13.09
N ILE A 94 -10.08 0.60 -11.86
CA ILE A 94 -10.38 -0.28 -10.71
C ILE A 94 -11.89 -0.31 -10.45
N ARG A 95 -12.55 0.86 -10.41
CA ARG A 95 -14.01 0.94 -10.21
C ARG A 95 -14.77 0.17 -11.28
N GLY A 96 -14.39 0.33 -12.55
CA GLY A 96 -14.99 -0.39 -13.68
C GLY A 96 -14.85 -1.91 -13.55
N CYS A 97 -13.65 -2.39 -13.20
CA CYS A 97 -13.41 -3.82 -12.95
C CYS A 97 -14.27 -4.36 -11.80
N LEU A 98 -14.33 -3.65 -10.67
CA LEU A 98 -15.12 -4.08 -9.52
C LEU A 98 -16.63 -4.09 -9.81
N LEU A 99 -17.14 -3.09 -10.54
CA LEU A 99 -18.54 -3.06 -10.96
C LEU A 99 -18.92 -4.29 -11.79
N LYS A 100 -18.04 -4.68 -12.71
CA LYS A 100 -18.23 -5.83 -13.62
C LYS A 100 -18.11 -7.18 -12.90
N THR A 101 -17.14 -7.33 -12.00
CA THR A 101 -16.78 -8.64 -11.43
C THR A 101 -17.49 -8.95 -10.11
N LEU A 102 -17.91 -7.95 -9.34
CA LEU A 102 -18.59 -8.18 -8.06
C LEU A 102 -20.07 -8.57 -8.25
N PRO A 103 -20.56 -9.60 -7.54
CA PRO A 103 -21.99 -9.91 -7.46
C PRO A 103 -22.84 -8.75 -6.91
N ALA A 104 -24.15 -8.75 -7.18
CA ALA A 104 -25.06 -7.71 -6.70
C ALA A 104 -25.16 -7.67 -5.15
N ASP A 105 -25.19 -8.84 -4.52
CA ASP A 105 -25.24 -9.10 -3.07
C ASP A 105 -23.86 -9.03 -2.39
N SER A 106 -22.83 -8.55 -3.10
CA SER A 106 -21.44 -8.52 -2.60
C SER A 106 -21.27 -7.81 -1.25
N HIS A 107 -21.99 -6.71 -1.04
CA HIS A 107 -21.94 -5.92 0.20
C HIS A 107 -22.54 -6.66 1.40
N GLU A 108 -23.59 -7.45 1.21
CA GLU A 108 -24.20 -8.28 2.25
C GLU A 108 -23.25 -9.41 2.65
N ARG A 109 -22.62 -10.06 1.67
CA ARG A 109 -21.64 -11.14 1.89
C ARG A 109 -20.36 -10.65 2.57
N ALA A 110 -19.96 -9.42 2.26
CA ALA A 110 -18.76 -8.79 2.80
C ALA A 110 -18.97 -8.23 4.22
N SER A 111 -20.15 -7.71 4.52
CA SER A 111 -20.41 -7.04 5.81
C SER A 111 -20.20 -7.98 7.00
N GLY A 112 -19.41 -7.54 7.97
CA GLY A 112 -19.02 -8.31 9.15
C GLY A 112 -17.94 -9.37 8.90
N ARG A 113 -17.61 -9.68 7.64
CA ARG A 113 -16.58 -10.69 7.29
C ARG A 113 -15.34 -10.10 6.63
N LEU A 114 -15.49 -9.04 5.85
CA LEU A 114 -14.41 -8.33 5.18
C LEU A 114 -14.00 -7.13 6.02
N GLY A 115 -12.70 -6.86 6.14
CA GLY A 115 -12.18 -5.60 6.67
C GLY A 115 -11.24 -4.92 5.69
N ILE A 116 -11.57 -3.69 5.30
CA ILE A 116 -10.76 -2.89 4.36
C ILE A 116 -10.01 -1.81 5.14
N SER A 117 -8.68 -1.86 5.09
CA SER A 117 -7.81 -0.84 5.69
C SER A 117 -7.81 0.42 4.84
N LEU A 118 -8.06 1.56 5.47
CA LEU A 118 -8.06 2.91 4.91
C LEU A 118 -7.24 3.85 5.78
N THR A 119 -6.55 4.80 5.15
CA THR A 119 -5.88 5.88 5.89
C THR A 119 -6.75 7.14 5.79
N ARG A 120 -7.22 7.66 6.93
CA ARG A 120 -8.05 8.87 6.97
C ARG A 120 -7.17 10.11 6.77
N VAL A 121 -7.57 10.99 5.85
CA VAL A 121 -6.72 12.13 5.43
C VAL A 121 -6.61 13.21 6.51
N SER A 122 -7.64 13.41 7.32
CA SER A 122 -7.69 14.51 8.29
C SER A 122 -6.64 14.42 9.41
N ASP A 123 -6.29 13.20 9.80
CA ASP A 123 -5.39 12.91 10.93
C ASP A 123 -4.32 11.86 10.62
N GLY A 124 -4.41 11.16 9.49
CA GLY A 124 -3.47 10.10 9.10
C GLY A 124 -3.72 8.76 9.79
N GLU A 125 -4.80 8.65 10.58
CA GLU A 125 -5.12 7.45 11.34
C GLU A 125 -5.66 6.34 10.44
N ASN A 126 -5.38 5.09 10.83
CA ASN A 126 -5.95 3.93 10.15
C ASN A 126 -7.40 3.71 10.57
N VAL A 127 -8.25 3.33 9.61
CA VAL A 127 -9.63 2.92 9.84
C VAL A 127 -9.90 1.64 9.06
N ILE A 128 -10.40 0.62 9.74
CA ILE A 128 -10.87 -0.62 9.11
C ILE A 128 -12.38 -0.51 8.91
N ILE A 129 -12.82 -0.51 7.64
CA ILE A 129 -14.23 -0.56 7.29
C ILE A 129 -14.65 -2.01 7.12
N SER A 130 -15.62 -2.45 7.92
CA SER A 130 -16.12 -3.84 7.93
C SER A 130 -17.61 -3.99 7.64
N HIS A 131 -18.34 -2.89 7.51
CA HIS A 131 -19.78 -2.90 7.23
C HIS A 131 -20.07 -2.06 5.98
N PHE A 132 -20.92 -2.59 5.10
CA PHE A 132 -21.25 -2.00 3.80
C PHE A 132 -22.76 -2.09 3.57
N ASN A 133 -23.42 -0.96 3.35
CA ASN A 133 -24.86 -0.88 3.13
C ASN A 133 -25.25 -1.07 1.66
N SER A 134 -24.29 -0.98 0.74
CA SER A 134 -24.54 -1.17 -0.70
C SER A 134 -23.30 -1.66 -1.44
N LYS A 135 -23.50 -2.24 -2.63
CA LYS A 135 -22.41 -2.62 -3.54
C LYS A 135 -21.52 -1.42 -3.87
N ASP A 136 -22.11 -0.25 -4.08
CA ASP A 136 -21.37 0.98 -4.38
C ASP A 136 -20.50 1.43 -3.21
N GLU A 137 -20.98 1.27 -1.98
CA GLU A 137 -20.21 1.57 -0.78
C GLU A 137 -19.00 0.63 -0.62
N LEU A 138 -19.17 -0.66 -0.88
CA LEU A 138 -18.08 -1.65 -0.90
C LEU A 138 -17.03 -1.31 -1.98
N ILE A 139 -17.49 -0.92 -3.18
CA ILE A 139 -16.61 -0.50 -4.27
C ILE A 139 -15.87 0.78 -3.88
N GLN A 140 -16.57 1.74 -3.28
CA GLN A 140 -15.99 3.01 -2.84
C GLN A 140 -14.91 2.78 -1.78
N ALA A 141 -15.14 1.89 -0.81
CA ALA A 141 -14.14 1.52 0.19
C ALA A 141 -12.89 0.91 -0.46
N ASN A 142 -13.04 0.00 -1.43
CA ASN A 142 -11.91 -0.54 -2.19
C ASN A 142 -11.16 0.53 -3.00
N VAL A 143 -11.89 1.47 -3.61
CA VAL A 143 -11.29 2.60 -4.34
C VAL A 143 -10.50 3.51 -3.39
N CYS A 144 -11.04 3.85 -2.23
CA CYS A 144 -10.32 4.58 -1.18
C CYS A 144 -9.05 3.84 -0.75
N SER A 145 -9.15 2.53 -0.52
CA SER A 145 -8.02 1.69 -0.07
C SER A 145 -6.90 1.56 -1.10
N THR A 146 -7.17 1.79 -2.38
CA THR A 146 -6.21 1.70 -3.49
C THR A 146 -5.75 3.06 -4.00
N PHE A 147 -6.22 4.16 -3.39
CA PHE A 147 -5.87 5.51 -3.82
C PHE A 147 -4.52 5.95 -3.24
N ILE A 148 -3.44 5.81 -4.03
CA ILE A 148 -2.13 6.33 -3.68
C ILE A 148 -2.07 7.82 -4.06
N PRO A 149 -1.86 8.75 -3.12
CA PRO A 149 -1.78 10.18 -3.40
C PRO A 149 -0.71 10.50 -4.45
N VAL A 150 -0.97 11.50 -5.31
CA VAL A 150 -0.13 11.93 -6.44
C VAL A 150 -0.06 10.91 -7.58
N TYR A 151 -0.01 9.61 -7.27
CA TYR A 151 0.04 8.53 -8.24
C TYR A 151 -1.34 8.30 -8.91
N CYS A 152 -2.41 8.18 -8.12
CA CYS A 152 -3.77 7.99 -8.61
C CYS A 152 -4.46 9.32 -8.97
N GLY A 153 -4.05 10.41 -8.33
CA GLY A 153 -4.65 11.73 -8.46
C GLY A 153 -4.30 12.65 -7.28
N LEU A 154 -4.80 13.88 -7.33
CA LEU A 154 -4.56 14.89 -6.29
C LEU A 154 -5.65 14.92 -5.22
N ILE A 155 -6.90 14.71 -5.60
CA ILE A 155 -8.04 14.77 -4.69
C ILE A 155 -8.41 13.34 -4.27
N PRO A 156 -8.30 12.99 -2.98
CA PRO A 156 -8.69 11.68 -2.49
C PRO A 156 -10.21 11.47 -2.59
N PRO A 157 -10.66 10.23 -2.86
CA PRO A 157 -12.08 9.88 -2.84
C PRO A 157 -12.66 10.01 -1.43
N SER A 158 -13.97 10.26 -1.36
CA SER A 158 -14.73 10.29 -0.11
C SER A 158 -15.54 9.01 0.10
N LEU A 159 -15.65 8.57 1.34
CA LEU A 159 -16.58 7.52 1.77
C LEU A 159 -17.36 8.10 2.96
N GLN A 160 -18.69 8.15 2.84
CA GLN A 160 -19.57 8.74 3.86
C GLN A 160 -19.16 10.17 4.27
N GLY A 161 -18.71 10.99 3.31
CA GLY A 161 -18.28 12.38 3.55
C GLY A 161 -16.86 12.54 4.12
N VAL A 162 -16.17 11.45 4.47
CA VAL A 162 -14.78 11.46 4.96
C VAL A 162 -13.81 11.08 3.85
N ARG A 163 -12.65 11.75 3.79
CA ARG A 163 -11.63 11.49 2.77
C ARG A 163 -10.63 10.43 3.23
N TYR A 164 -10.36 9.50 2.33
CA TYR A 164 -9.45 8.39 2.60
C TYR A 164 -8.45 8.20 1.44
N VAL A 165 -7.28 7.70 1.80
CA VAL A 165 -6.22 7.28 0.89
C VAL A 165 -5.82 5.84 1.21
N ASP A 166 -4.88 5.31 0.43
CA ASP A 166 -4.43 3.92 0.50
C ASP A 166 -4.16 3.49 1.96
N GLY A 167 -4.75 2.35 2.34
CA GLY A 167 -4.64 1.81 3.69
C GLY A 167 -3.20 1.41 4.04
N GLY A 168 -2.41 1.04 3.05
CA GLY A 168 -1.01 0.66 3.20
C GLY A 168 -0.08 1.76 3.69
N ILE A 169 -0.54 3.01 3.66
CA ILE A 169 0.19 4.16 4.21
C ILE A 169 0.19 4.15 5.74
N SER A 170 -0.88 3.64 6.38
CA SER A 170 -1.00 3.59 7.84
C SER A 170 -0.91 2.15 8.38
N ASP A 171 -1.62 1.20 7.75
CA ASP A 171 -1.61 -0.22 8.10
C ASP A 171 -1.74 -1.09 6.84
N ASN A 172 -0.59 -1.56 6.34
CA ASN A 172 -0.49 -2.32 5.10
C ASN A 172 -0.81 -3.79 5.26
N LEU A 173 -0.68 -4.34 6.47
CA LEU A 173 -1.05 -5.72 6.78
C LEU A 173 -1.88 -5.74 8.06
N PRO A 174 -3.21 -5.52 7.95
CA PRO A 174 -4.06 -5.34 9.12
C PRO A 174 -4.06 -6.54 10.05
N LEU A 175 -4.05 -6.26 11.36
CA LEU A 175 -4.05 -7.27 12.43
C LEU A 175 -2.89 -8.27 12.39
N TYR A 176 -1.73 -7.85 11.86
CA TYR A 176 -0.49 -8.64 11.84
C TYR A 176 -0.06 -9.17 13.22
N GLU A 177 -0.29 -8.41 14.30
CA GLU A 177 0.21 -8.75 15.63
C GLU A 177 -0.55 -9.89 16.33
N LEU A 178 -1.70 -10.28 15.77
CA LEU A 178 -2.53 -11.33 16.35
C LEU A 178 -2.04 -12.70 15.88
N LYS A 179 -1.64 -13.56 16.82
CA LYS A 179 -1.15 -14.93 16.55
C LYS A 179 -2.16 -15.85 15.84
N ASN A 180 -3.42 -15.44 15.74
CA ASN A 180 -4.48 -16.16 15.05
C ASN A 180 -4.80 -15.59 13.66
N THR A 181 -3.95 -14.72 13.10
CA THR A 181 -4.11 -14.18 11.75
C THR A 181 -3.10 -14.83 10.81
N ILE A 182 -3.59 -15.49 9.75
CA ILE A 182 -2.76 -15.97 8.64
C ILE A 182 -2.40 -14.76 7.76
N THR A 183 -1.12 -14.48 7.64
CA THR A 183 -0.60 -13.30 6.96
C THR A 183 -0.08 -13.62 5.56
N VAL A 184 -0.47 -12.81 4.57
CA VAL A 184 -0.10 -13.01 3.16
C VAL A 184 0.57 -11.76 2.62
N SER A 185 1.80 -11.90 2.12
CA SER A 185 2.59 -10.81 1.56
C SER A 185 3.37 -11.27 0.32
N PRO A 186 3.39 -10.49 -0.78
CA PRO A 186 4.26 -10.81 -1.91
C PRO A 186 5.71 -10.41 -1.66
N PHE A 187 6.05 -9.84 -0.51
CA PHE A 187 7.42 -9.49 -0.14
C PHE A 187 8.02 -10.57 0.76
N SER A 188 9.27 -10.97 0.50
CA SER A 188 9.99 -11.92 1.36
C SER A 188 10.19 -11.31 2.74
N GLY A 189 9.83 -12.04 3.79
CA GLY A 189 9.81 -11.55 5.17
C GLY A 189 9.23 -12.58 6.13
N GLU A 190 8.65 -12.10 7.22
CA GLU A 190 8.08 -12.88 8.32
C GLU A 190 6.56 -13.13 8.16
N SER A 191 6.01 -12.98 6.95
CA SER A 191 4.61 -13.36 6.70
C SER A 191 4.48 -14.87 6.51
N ASP A 192 3.37 -15.45 6.98
CA ASP A 192 3.11 -16.90 6.91
C ASP A 192 3.17 -17.43 5.47
N ILE A 193 2.62 -16.66 4.53
CA ILE A 193 2.63 -16.94 3.09
C ILE A 193 3.35 -15.78 2.39
N CYS A 194 4.61 -16.03 2.03
CA CYS A 194 5.44 -15.11 1.25
C CYS A 194 6.50 -15.85 0.41
N PRO A 195 7.12 -15.17 -0.57
CA PRO A 195 8.24 -15.74 -1.31
C PRO A 195 9.45 -16.04 -0.41
N GLN A 196 10.11 -17.16 -0.63
CA GLN A 196 11.35 -17.52 0.08
C GLN A 196 12.57 -17.13 -0.75
N ASP A 197 13.18 -16.00 -0.40
CA ASP A 197 14.45 -15.61 -1.00
C ASP A 197 15.61 -16.28 -0.26
N SER A 198 16.55 -16.84 -1.02
CA SER A 198 17.71 -17.60 -0.50
C SER A 198 18.80 -16.75 0.15
N SER A 199 18.49 -15.49 0.53
CA SER A 199 19.44 -14.59 1.17
C SER A 199 19.38 -14.72 2.69
N THR A 200 20.51 -15.00 3.32
CA THR A 200 20.72 -15.03 4.78
C THR A 200 20.73 -13.62 5.43
N ASN A 201 20.09 -12.63 4.80
CA ASN A 201 20.14 -11.25 5.25
C ASN A 201 19.26 -11.08 6.49
N ILE A 202 19.91 -10.84 7.63
CA ILE A 202 19.30 -10.65 8.96
C ILE A 202 18.65 -9.28 9.14
N HIS A 203 18.72 -8.41 8.12
CA HIS A 203 18.19 -7.05 8.18
C HIS A 203 16.78 -6.98 7.60
N GLU A 204 15.82 -6.81 8.49
CA GLU A 204 14.40 -6.69 8.19
C GLU A 204 13.94 -5.25 8.41
N LEU A 205 13.14 -4.74 7.47
CA LEU A 205 12.45 -3.47 7.60
C LEU A 205 10.96 -3.75 7.81
N ARG A 206 10.43 -3.34 8.96
CA ARG A 206 8.99 -3.36 9.22
C ARG A 206 8.40 -2.00 8.91
N VAL A 207 7.56 -1.91 7.87
CA VAL A 207 6.83 -0.70 7.48
C VAL A 207 5.35 -1.01 7.51
N THR A 208 4.58 -0.20 8.25
CA THR A 208 3.10 -0.29 8.30
C THR A 208 2.60 -1.73 8.50
N ASN A 209 3.13 -2.41 9.51
CA ASN A 209 2.87 -3.82 9.86
C ASN A 209 3.24 -4.87 8.81
N THR A 210 3.95 -4.50 7.75
CA THR A 210 4.51 -5.46 6.78
C THR A 210 5.99 -5.67 7.05
N SER A 211 6.37 -6.92 7.24
CA SER A 211 7.76 -7.38 7.28
C SER A 211 8.34 -7.47 5.87
N ILE A 212 9.43 -6.75 5.59
CA ILE A 212 10.12 -6.78 4.31
C ILE A 212 11.63 -6.94 4.56
N GLN A 213 12.19 -8.06 4.12
CA GLN A 213 13.65 -8.26 4.16
C GLN A 213 14.35 -7.27 3.23
N PHE A 214 15.46 -6.69 3.70
CA PHE A 214 16.28 -5.79 2.91
C PHE A 214 17.13 -6.60 1.91
N ASN A 215 16.57 -6.87 0.74
CA ASN A 215 17.26 -7.56 -0.34
C ASN A 215 16.86 -6.99 -1.72
N LEU A 216 17.69 -7.24 -2.73
CA LEU A 216 17.49 -6.68 -4.08
C LEU A 216 16.20 -7.20 -4.75
N ARG A 217 15.76 -8.41 -4.39
CA ARG A 217 14.51 -8.99 -4.91
C ARG A 217 13.29 -8.27 -4.36
N ASN A 218 13.26 -7.92 -3.08
CA ASN A 218 12.21 -7.11 -2.49
C ASN A 218 12.23 -5.67 -3.01
N LEU A 219 13.41 -5.08 -3.26
CA LEU A 219 13.48 -3.79 -3.94
C LEU A 219 12.90 -3.87 -5.36
N TYR A 220 13.20 -4.95 -6.09
CA TYR A 220 12.57 -5.23 -7.39
C TYR A 220 11.05 -5.36 -7.25
N ARG A 221 10.55 -6.13 -6.27
CA ARG A 221 9.11 -6.28 -6.01
C ARG A 221 8.44 -4.96 -5.66
N LEU A 222 9.05 -4.13 -4.80
CA LEU A 222 8.55 -2.79 -4.47
C LEU A 222 8.47 -1.90 -5.71
N SER A 223 9.48 -1.94 -6.58
CA SER A 223 9.43 -1.24 -7.86
C SER A 223 8.29 -1.76 -8.74
N LYS A 224 8.07 -3.09 -8.81
CA LYS A 224 7.02 -3.71 -9.61
C LYS A 224 5.60 -3.54 -9.05
N ALA A 225 5.47 -3.26 -7.76
CA ALA A 225 4.21 -2.86 -7.15
C ALA A 225 3.70 -1.52 -7.72
N LEU A 226 4.60 -0.57 -8.00
CA LEU A 226 4.27 0.75 -8.55
C LEU A 226 4.40 0.83 -10.08
N PHE A 227 5.30 0.05 -10.68
CA PHE A 227 5.57 0.05 -12.12
C PHE A 227 5.41 -1.36 -12.67
N PRO A 228 4.25 -1.68 -13.26
CA PRO A 228 3.90 -3.06 -13.59
C PRO A 228 4.94 -3.70 -14.53
N PRO A 229 5.33 -4.96 -14.29
CA PRO A 229 6.13 -5.74 -15.22
C PRO A 229 5.29 -6.25 -16.40
N GLU A 230 5.90 -7.03 -17.29
CA GLU A 230 5.17 -7.65 -18.42
C GLU A 230 4.09 -8.64 -17.95
N PRO A 231 3.00 -8.83 -18.71
CA PRO A 231 1.91 -9.74 -18.35
C PRO A 231 2.37 -11.16 -17.98
N MET A 232 3.36 -11.70 -18.71
CA MET A 232 3.89 -13.04 -18.41
C MET A 232 4.61 -13.11 -17.06
N VAL A 233 5.27 -12.02 -16.64
CA VAL A 233 5.89 -11.93 -15.31
C VAL A 233 4.81 -11.89 -14.22
N LEU A 234 3.72 -11.16 -14.43
CA LEU A 234 2.58 -11.15 -13.51
C LEU A 234 1.94 -12.54 -13.37
N ARG A 235 1.80 -13.27 -14.49
CA ARG A 235 1.32 -14.65 -14.47
C ARG A 235 2.25 -15.56 -13.66
N GLU A 236 3.57 -15.42 -13.81
CA GLU A 236 4.53 -16.21 -13.02
C GLU A 236 4.48 -15.84 -11.53
N MET A 237 4.27 -14.56 -11.20
CA MET A 237 4.04 -14.12 -9.81
C MET A 237 2.75 -14.73 -9.21
N CYS A 238 1.69 -14.90 -10.01
CA CYS A 238 0.49 -15.63 -9.58
C CYS A 238 0.79 -17.10 -9.29
N LYS A 239 1.52 -17.79 -10.17
CA LYS A 239 1.98 -19.17 -9.93
C LYS A 239 2.83 -19.27 -8.66
N GLN A 240 3.72 -18.31 -8.45
CA GLN A 240 4.55 -18.24 -7.25
C GLN A 240 3.68 -18.13 -5.98
N GLY A 241 2.67 -17.25 -5.98
CA GLY A 241 1.73 -17.13 -4.86
C GLY A 241 0.97 -18.43 -4.58
N TYR A 242 0.53 -19.12 -5.64
CA TYR A 242 -0.11 -20.43 -5.49
C TYR A 242 0.84 -21.46 -4.85
N ARG A 243 2.10 -21.54 -5.32
CA ARG A 243 3.14 -22.42 -4.77
C ARG A 243 3.47 -22.12 -3.30
N ASP A 244 3.57 -20.84 -2.94
CA ASP A 244 3.84 -20.43 -1.57
C ASP A 244 2.65 -20.76 -0.65
N GLY A 245 1.41 -20.58 -1.12
CA GLY A 245 0.21 -21.02 -0.41
C GLY A 245 0.20 -22.54 -0.19
N LEU A 246 0.54 -23.32 -1.22
CA LEU A 246 0.56 -24.78 -1.14
C LEU A 246 1.64 -25.27 -0.16
N ARG A 247 2.81 -24.61 -0.17
CA ARG A 247 3.87 -24.85 0.81
C ARG A 247 3.40 -24.57 2.23
N PHE A 248 2.70 -23.47 2.46
CA PHE A 248 2.14 -23.13 3.77
C PHE A 248 1.16 -24.20 4.25
N LEU A 249 0.22 -24.62 3.40
CA LEU A 249 -0.75 -25.67 3.74
C LEU A 249 -0.05 -27.00 4.07
N ARG A 250 0.97 -27.38 3.28
CA ARG A 250 1.75 -28.60 3.52
C ARG A 250 2.49 -28.55 4.86
N ARG A 251 3.20 -27.45 5.14
CA ARG A 251 3.97 -27.27 6.39
C ARG A 251 3.08 -27.34 7.63
N ASN A 252 1.81 -26.94 7.52
CA ASN A 252 0.87 -26.93 8.63
C ASN A 252 -0.07 -28.17 8.66
N GLY A 253 0.12 -29.14 7.76
CA GLY A 253 -0.72 -30.35 7.70
C GLY A 253 -2.19 -30.05 7.38
N LEU A 254 -2.45 -29.08 6.50
CA LEU A 254 -3.80 -28.60 6.14
C LEU A 254 -4.28 -29.10 4.78
N LEU A 255 -3.46 -29.89 4.07
CA LEU A 255 -3.87 -30.54 2.83
C LEU A 255 -4.85 -31.67 3.13
N ASN A 256 -5.90 -31.78 2.31
CA ASN A 256 -6.84 -32.91 2.32
C ASN A 256 -7.59 -33.17 3.64
N GLN A 257 -7.91 -32.13 4.42
CA GLN A 257 -8.90 -32.31 5.48
C GLN A 257 -10.29 -32.52 4.86
N PRO A 258 -11.05 -33.55 5.29
CA PRO A 258 -12.35 -33.86 4.71
C PRO A 258 -13.27 -32.64 4.80
N ASN A 259 -13.72 -32.16 3.64
CA ASN A 259 -14.61 -31.02 3.54
C ASN A 259 -15.99 -31.40 4.10
N PRO A 260 -16.47 -30.78 5.20
CA PRO A 260 -17.77 -31.11 5.77
C PRO A 260 -18.94 -30.82 4.81
N LEU A 261 -18.73 -29.95 3.80
CA LEU A 261 -19.74 -29.56 2.83
C LEU A 261 -19.83 -30.48 1.59
N LEU A 262 -18.98 -31.51 1.50
CA LEU A 262 -19.01 -32.53 0.45
C LEU A 262 -19.59 -33.88 0.95
N ALA A 263 -19.98 -33.97 2.23
CA ALA A 263 -20.65 -35.13 2.78
C ALA A 263 -22.17 -35.03 2.60
N LEU A 264 -22.63 -35.00 1.35
CA LEU A 264 -23.99 -35.41 1.02
C LEU A 264 -23.87 -36.75 0.27
N PRO A 265 -24.41 -37.86 0.80
CA PRO A 265 -24.37 -39.12 0.07
C PRO A 265 -25.22 -38.96 -1.20
N PRO A 266 -24.76 -39.43 -2.37
CA PRO A 266 -25.65 -39.52 -3.52
C PRO A 266 -26.80 -40.46 -3.17
N ALA A 267 -28.03 -40.02 -3.43
CA ALA A 267 -29.20 -40.89 -3.35
C ALA A 267 -29.01 -42.06 -4.32
N HIS A 268 -28.69 -43.25 -3.79
CA HIS A 268 -28.72 -44.49 -4.56
C HIS A 268 -30.17 -44.85 -4.90
N PRO A 269 -30.49 -45.15 -6.16
CA PRO A 269 -31.63 -45.99 -6.47
C PRO A 269 -31.25 -47.46 -6.22
N HIS A 270 -32.06 -48.16 -5.43
CA HIS A 270 -32.24 -49.62 -5.40
C HIS A 270 -32.21 -50.20 -6.83
N GLN A 271 -31.72 -51.39 -7.21
CA GLN A 271 -31.38 -52.71 -6.63
C GLN A 271 -30.88 -53.58 -7.84
N PRO A 272 -30.58 -54.90 -7.78
CA PRO A 272 -30.30 -55.79 -6.64
C PRO A 272 -29.00 -56.65 -6.80
N GLU A 273 -28.55 -57.16 -5.64
CA GLU A 273 -27.92 -58.46 -5.32
C GLU A 273 -27.26 -59.29 -6.44
N ASP A 274 -25.97 -59.59 -6.25
CA ASP A 274 -25.41 -60.94 -6.44
C ASP A 274 -24.22 -61.13 -5.47
N GLU A 275 -24.25 -62.26 -4.76
CA GLU A 275 -23.32 -62.72 -3.74
C GLU A 275 -22.04 -63.32 -4.35
N ALA A 276 -20.86 -63.03 -3.79
CA ALA A 276 -19.71 -63.96 -3.76
C ALA A 276 -18.61 -63.46 -2.80
N GLU A 277 -18.62 -64.03 -1.60
CA GLU A 277 -17.51 -64.62 -0.83
C GLU A 277 -16.23 -63.84 -0.45
N GLU A 278 -15.75 -64.23 0.73
CA GLU A 278 -14.77 -63.63 1.63
C GLU A 278 -13.30 -63.88 1.27
N GLU A 279 -12.45 -63.04 1.87
CA GLU A 279 -11.19 -63.37 2.59
C GLU A 279 -9.93 -62.64 2.09
N ALA A 280 -9.40 -61.77 2.95
CA ALA A 280 -8.03 -61.82 3.48
C ALA A 280 -7.60 -60.42 4.00
N GLU A 281 -7.83 -60.18 5.29
CA GLU A 281 -7.04 -59.22 6.07
C GLU A 281 -5.71 -59.86 6.51
N GLU A 282 -4.77 -58.99 6.89
CA GLU A 282 -3.43 -59.23 7.44
C GLU A 282 -2.33 -59.68 6.46
N GLN A 283 -1.52 -58.69 6.05
CA GLN A 283 -0.09 -58.78 6.30
C GLN A 283 0.61 -57.41 6.35
N ALA A 284 1.11 -57.13 7.57
CA ALA A 284 2.35 -56.41 7.87
C ALA A 284 2.49 -54.92 7.47
N GLN A 285 2.22 -54.07 8.47
CA GLN A 285 3.14 -52.98 8.78
C GLN A 285 4.56 -53.55 8.97
N VAL A 286 5.56 -53.00 8.26
CA VAL A 286 6.90 -52.63 8.77
C VAL A 286 7.74 -52.10 7.58
N GLU A 287 8.21 -50.88 7.75
CA GLU A 287 9.37 -50.22 7.10
C GLU A 287 9.36 -49.90 5.60
N GLY A 288 9.44 -48.59 5.32
CA GLY A 288 9.74 -48.06 4.00
C GLY A 288 9.44 -46.58 3.85
N HIS A 289 10.17 -45.74 4.58
CA HIS A 289 10.20 -44.29 4.36
C HIS A 289 10.79 -44.03 2.95
N LEU A 290 9.94 -43.96 1.94
CA LEU A 290 10.29 -43.54 0.59
C LEU A 290 9.32 -42.45 0.17
N GLN A 291 9.87 -41.22 0.06
CA GLN A 291 9.21 -40.08 -0.54
C GLN A 291 8.54 -40.49 -1.85
N ALA A 292 7.23 -40.28 -1.94
CA ALA A 292 6.45 -40.56 -3.13
C ALA A 292 6.97 -39.68 -4.30
N PRO A 293 7.43 -40.26 -5.44
CA PRO A 293 7.96 -39.52 -6.59
C PRO A 293 6.88 -38.83 -7.45
N GLY A 294 5.72 -38.51 -6.88
CA GLY A 294 4.54 -37.98 -7.61
C GLY A 294 4.03 -36.62 -7.14
N GLU A 295 4.54 -36.08 -6.04
CA GLU A 295 3.99 -34.85 -5.43
C GLU A 295 4.45 -33.55 -6.10
N ASP A 296 5.54 -33.59 -6.88
CA ASP A 296 6.07 -32.40 -7.55
C ASP A 296 5.21 -31.98 -8.76
N HIS A 297 4.48 -32.90 -9.40
CA HIS A 297 3.60 -32.55 -10.52
C HIS A 297 2.30 -31.82 -10.11
N ILE A 298 1.86 -32.02 -8.85
CA ILE A 298 0.73 -31.29 -8.26
C ILE A 298 1.14 -29.84 -7.94
N LEU A 299 2.43 -29.57 -7.70
CA LEU A 299 2.95 -28.25 -7.32
C LEU A 299 3.00 -27.24 -8.50
N GLU A 300 2.66 -27.64 -9.72
CA GLU A 300 2.98 -26.84 -10.93
C GLU A 300 1.80 -26.30 -11.73
N HIS A 301 0.56 -26.62 -11.39
CA HIS A 301 -0.59 -26.22 -12.22
C HIS A 301 -1.56 -25.32 -11.44
N LEU A 302 -1.73 -24.08 -11.92
CA LEU A 302 -2.82 -23.22 -11.49
C LEU A 302 -4.18 -23.87 -11.87
N PRO A 303 -5.26 -23.64 -11.10
CA PRO A 303 -6.61 -24.06 -11.49
C PRO A 303 -6.91 -23.68 -12.93
N ALA A 304 -7.50 -24.59 -13.70
CA ALA A 304 -7.72 -24.41 -15.15
C ALA A 304 -8.35 -23.05 -15.49
N ARG A 305 -9.46 -22.70 -14.80
CA ARG A 305 -10.15 -21.41 -15.00
C ARG A 305 -9.28 -20.19 -14.70
N LEU A 306 -8.42 -20.26 -13.69
CA LEU A 306 -7.49 -19.16 -13.38
C LEU A 306 -6.38 -19.10 -14.44
N ASN A 307 -5.79 -20.23 -14.79
CA ASN A 307 -4.71 -20.29 -15.77
C ASN A 307 -5.17 -19.80 -17.16
N GLU A 308 -6.37 -20.21 -17.60
CA GLU A 308 -6.99 -19.78 -18.85
C GLU A 308 -7.24 -18.27 -18.85
N ALA A 309 -7.89 -17.73 -17.81
CA ALA A 309 -8.17 -16.30 -17.71
C ALA A 309 -6.89 -15.45 -17.71
N LEU A 310 -5.83 -15.89 -17.01
CA LEU A 310 -4.55 -15.20 -17.03
C LEU A 310 -3.85 -15.32 -18.39
N LEU A 311 -3.92 -16.49 -19.04
CA LEU A 311 -3.36 -16.68 -20.38
C LEU A 311 -4.03 -15.78 -21.40
N GLU A 312 -5.36 -15.75 -21.41
CA GLU A 312 -6.15 -14.89 -22.28
C GLU A 312 -5.81 -13.41 -22.04
N ALA A 313 -5.74 -12.98 -20.77
CA ALA A 313 -5.31 -11.63 -20.41
C ALA A 313 -3.84 -11.35 -20.74
N CYS A 314 -2.99 -12.36 -20.87
CA CYS A 314 -1.61 -12.16 -21.32
C CYS A 314 -1.49 -12.04 -22.85
N VAL A 315 -2.47 -12.49 -23.63
CA VAL A 315 -2.44 -12.36 -25.09
C VAL A 315 -2.59 -10.89 -25.45
N GLU A 316 -1.59 -10.34 -26.16
CA GLU A 316 -1.70 -9.03 -26.78
C GLU A 316 -2.29 -9.21 -28.19
N PRO A 317 -3.30 -8.42 -28.58
CA PRO A 317 -3.77 -8.42 -29.96
C PRO A 317 -2.59 -8.03 -30.85
N LYS A 318 -2.25 -8.91 -31.81
CA LYS A 318 -1.19 -8.67 -32.81
C LYS A 318 -1.69 -7.63 -33.81
N ASP A 319 -1.72 -6.38 -33.39
CA ASP A 319 -2.08 -5.28 -34.28
C ASP A 319 -0.83 -4.82 -35.03
N LEU A 320 -0.90 -4.69 -36.35
CA LEU A 320 0.23 -4.26 -37.19
C LEU A 320 0.82 -2.93 -36.69
N LEU A 321 -0.05 -2.06 -36.18
CA LEU A 321 0.32 -0.77 -35.60
C LEU A 321 1.24 -0.93 -34.37
N THR A 322 0.95 -1.89 -33.49
CA THR A 322 1.79 -2.16 -32.30
C THR A 322 3.14 -2.76 -32.66
N THR A 323 3.19 -3.54 -33.74
CA THR A 323 4.44 -4.12 -34.25
C THR A 323 5.34 -3.02 -34.83
N LEU A 324 4.76 -2.08 -35.58
CA LEU A 324 5.45 -0.91 -36.11
C LEU A 324 5.88 0.05 -35.00
N SER A 325 5.04 0.32 -34.00
CA SER A 325 5.39 1.21 -32.89
C SER A 325 6.54 0.69 -32.02
N ASN A 326 6.72 -0.63 -31.97
CA ASN A 326 7.78 -1.26 -31.20
C ASN A 326 9.15 -1.26 -31.91
N MET A 327 9.21 -0.85 -33.18
CA MET A 327 10.49 -0.70 -33.89
C MET A 327 11.32 0.44 -33.30
N LEU A 328 12.63 0.21 -33.16
CA LEU A 328 13.59 1.14 -32.57
C LEU A 328 13.53 2.58 -33.16
N PRO A 329 13.46 2.76 -34.50
CA PRO A 329 13.33 4.10 -35.10
C PRO A 329 12.03 4.80 -34.71
N VAL A 330 10.92 4.06 -34.64
CA VAL A 330 9.61 4.60 -34.28
C VAL A 330 9.58 4.97 -32.81
N ARG A 331 10.10 4.11 -31.91
CA ARG A 331 10.22 4.43 -30.48
C ARG A 331 11.08 5.67 -30.22
N LEU A 332 12.19 5.82 -30.95
CA LEU A 332 13.05 7.00 -30.84
C LEU A 332 12.31 8.25 -31.32
N ALA A 333 11.63 8.18 -32.47
CA ALA A 333 10.82 9.28 -32.97
C ALA A 333 9.68 9.65 -31.99
N THR A 334 8.95 8.67 -31.46
CA THR A 334 7.92 8.89 -30.44
C THR A 334 8.51 9.54 -29.19
N ALA A 335 9.66 9.08 -28.70
CA ALA A 335 10.35 9.66 -27.55
C ALA A 335 10.76 11.12 -27.81
N MET A 336 11.25 11.45 -29.01
CA MET A 336 11.57 12.82 -29.41
C MET A 336 10.34 13.72 -29.52
N MET A 337 9.17 13.15 -29.82
CA MET A 337 7.90 13.87 -29.88
C MET A 337 7.23 14.07 -28.51
N VAL A 338 7.62 13.32 -27.47
CA VAL A 338 7.04 13.41 -26.11
C VAL A 338 6.99 14.84 -25.57
N PRO A 339 8.03 15.70 -25.69
CA PRO A 339 7.95 17.08 -25.19
C PRO A 339 6.85 17.93 -25.84
N TYR A 340 6.40 17.54 -27.05
CA TYR A 340 5.37 18.26 -27.82
C TYR A 340 3.97 17.62 -27.68
N THR A 341 3.89 16.29 -27.67
CA THR A 341 2.60 15.58 -27.55
C THR A 341 2.12 15.53 -26.11
N LEU A 342 3.03 15.41 -25.13
CA LEU A 342 2.67 15.29 -23.72
C LEU A 342 1.92 16.51 -23.19
N PRO A 343 2.29 17.77 -23.46
CA PRO A 343 1.49 18.93 -23.02
C PRO A 343 0.07 18.91 -23.58
N LEU A 344 -0.11 18.53 -24.84
CA LEU A 344 -1.43 18.43 -25.47
C LEU A 344 -2.27 17.30 -24.86
N GLU A 345 -1.71 16.10 -24.76
CA GLU A 345 -2.38 14.96 -24.12
C GLU A 345 -2.72 15.25 -22.65
N SER A 346 -1.82 15.93 -21.94
CA SER A 346 -2.06 16.39 -20.57
C SER A 346 -3.21 17.38 -20.50
N ALA A 347 -3.26 18.37 -21.40
CA ALA A 347 -4.34 19.36 -21.43
C ALA A 347 -5.70 18.71 -21.74
N VAL A 348 -5.77 17.81 -22.73
CA VAL A 348 -7.00 17.08 -23.05
C VAL A 348 -7.42 16.20 -21.87
N SER A 349 -6.50 15.42 -21.31
CA SER A 349 -6.80 14.57 -20.16
C SER A 349 -7.21 15.37 -18.93
N PHE A 350 -6.56 16.51 -18.68
CA PHE A 350 -6.93 17.41 -17.59
C PHE A 350 -8.33 17.98 -17.81
N THR A 351 -8.67 18.36 -19.04
CA THR A 351 -10.01 18.89 -19.39
C THR A 351 -11.09 17.83 -19.17
N ILE A 352 -10.85 16.58 -19.59
CA ILE A 352 -11.78 15.46 -19.34
C ILE A 352 -11.94 15.22 -17.84
N ARG A 353 -10.83 15.16 -17.09
CA ARG A 353 -10.88 14.99 -15.62
C ARG A 353 -11.60 16.15 -14.95
N LEU A 354 -11.41 17.37 -15.41
CA LEU A 354 -12.09 18.56 -14.91
C LEU A 354 -13.60 18.45 -15.15
N LEU A 355 -14.01 18.01 -16.35
CA LEU A 355 -15.41 17.81 -16.71
C LEU A 355 -16.06 16.69 -15.88
N GLU A 356 -15.35 15.57 -15.67
CA GLU A 356 -15.79 14.48 -14.81
C GLU A 356 -15.88 14.91 -13.33
N TRP A 357 -15.02 15.84 -12.90
CA TRP A 357 -14.97 16.37 -11.54
C TRP A 357 -16.02 17.46 -11.26
N LEU A 358 -16.52 18.16 -12.27
CA LEU A 358 -17.50 19.25 -12.13
C LEU A 358 -18.64 18.98 -11.13
N PRO A 359 -19.25 17.78 -11.08
CA PRO A 359 -20.31 17.47 -10.12
C PRO A 359 -19.85 17.53 -8.65
N ASP A 360 -18.60 17.15 -8.37
CA ASP A 360 -18.05 17.03 -7.01
C ASP A 360 -17.36 18.33 -6.52
N VAL A 361 -17.17 19.31 -7.42
CA VAL A 361 -16.49 20.59 -7.16
C VAL A 361 -16.99 21.31 -5.90
N PRO A 362 -18.30 21.47 -5.65
CA PRO A 362 -18.76 22.24 -4.50
C PRO A 362 -18.35 21.64 -3.15
N GLU A 363 -18.35 20.31 -3.05
CA GLU A 363 -17.93 19.59 -1.85
C GLU A 363 -16.41 19.64 -1.67
N ASP A 364 -15.68 19.44 -2.76
CA ASP A 364 -14.22 19.42 -2.77
C ASP A 364 -13.63 20.80 -2.47
N ILE A 365 -14.16 21.88 -3.05
CA ILE A 365 -13.70 23.24 -2.74
C ILE A 365 -13.93 23.57 -1.27
N ARG A 366 -15.07 23.14 -0.70
CA ARG A 366 -15.36 23.33 0.73
C ARG A 366 -14.33 22.62 1.59
N TRP A 367 -14.07 21.34 1.29
CA TRP A 367 -13.07 20.55 1.97
C TRP A 367 -11.65 21.17 1.86
N VAL A 368 -11.23 21.57 0.65
CA VAL A 368 -9.92 22.22 0.44
C VAL A 368 -9.80 23.51 1.25
N LYS A 369 -10.88 24.31 1.29
CA LYS A 369 -10.93 25.55 2.08
C LYS A 369 -10.77 25.26 3.58
N GLU A 370 -11.44 24.25 4.09
CA GLU A 370 -11.33 23.81 5.50
C GLU A 370 -9.92 23.33 5.83
N GLN A 371 -9.32 22.47 4.99
CA GLN A 371 -7.96 21.99 5.20
C GLN A 371 -6.92 23.12 5.12
N THR A 372 -7.08 24.04 4.18
CA THR A 372 -6.19 25.20 4.05
C THR A 372 -6.31 26.11 5.27
N GLY A 373 -7.51 26.28 5.81
CA GLY A 373 -7.76 27.01 7.06
C GLY A 373 -7.02 26.37 8.24
N THR A 374 -7.15 25.06 8.43
CA THR A 374 -6.49 24.31 9.50
C THR A 374 -4.97 24.38 9.39
N LEU A 375 -4.41 24.18 8.19
CA LEU A 375 -2.97 24.29 7.96
C LEU A 375 -2.46 25.71 8.23
N CYS A 376 -3.19 26.73 7.77
CA CYS A 376 -2.85 28.13 8.02
C CYS A 376 -2.86 28.43 9.52
N GLN A 377 -3.91 28.00 10.26
CA GLN A 377 -3.97 28.14 11.71
C GLN A 377 -2.82 27.43 12.42
N TYR A 378 -2.47 26.20 12.00
CA TYR A 378 -1.33 25.48 12.54
C TYR A 378 -0.01 26.22 12.30
N LEU A 379 0.22 26.71 11.07
CA LEU A 379 1.41 27.48 10.72
C LEU A 379 1.49 28.80 11.50
N VAL A 380 0.37 29.51 11.63
CA VAL A 380 0.28 30.74 12.45
C VAL A 380 0.55 30.44 13.91
N MET A 381 -0.03 29.37 14.48
CA MET A 381 0.26 28.96 15.86
C MET A 381 1.71 28.54 16.05
N ARG A 382 2.31 27.84 15.09
CA ARG A 382 3.72 27.43 15.11
C ARG A 382 4.65 28.64 14.99
N ALA A 383 4.32 29.61 14.13
CA ALA A 383 5.03 30.87 14.00
C ALA A 383 4.91 31.69 15.28
N LYS A 384 3.70 31.81 15.86
CA LYS A 384 3.46 32.49 17.14
C LYS A 384 4.22 31.83 18.29
N ARG A 385 4.28 30.50 18.36
CA ARG A 385 5.11 29.78 19.36
C ARG A 385 6.60 30.01 19.17
N LYS A 386 7.11 29.94 17.94
CA LYS A 386 8.53 30.23 17.64
C LYS A 386 8.90 31.68 17.94
N LEU A 387 8.01 32.63 17.63
CA LEU A 387 8.24 34.05 17.89
C LEU A 387 8.09 34.37 19.39
N GLY A 388 7.10 33.78 20.06
CA GLY A 388 6.87 33.89 21.49
C GLY A 388 8.04 33.31 22.32
N GLY A 389 8.61 32.18 21.91
CA GLY A 389 9.81 31.63 22.54
C GLY A 389 11.04 32.52 22.38
N ARG A 390 11.21 33.19 21.23
CA ARG A 390 12.30 34.15 20.99
C ARG A 390 12.11 35.46 21.77
N LEU A 391 10.88 35.93 21.90
CA LEU A 391 10.55 37.12 22.69
C LEU A 391 10.69 36.84 24.19
N SER A 392 10.25 35.68 24.67
CA SER A 392 10.39 35.27 26.07
C SER A 392 11.84 35.02 26.47
N ALA A 393 12.66 34.44 25.58
CA ALA A 393 14.09 34.25 25.84
C ALA A 393 14.85 35.60 25.89
N ARG A 394 14.54 36.53 24.98
CA ARG A 394 15.13 37.89 25.02
C ARG A 394 14.68 38.71 26.22
N LEU A 395 13.42 38.59 26.63
CA LEU A 395 12.90 39.27 27.83
C LEU A 395 13.46 38.67 29.13
N SER A 396 13.71 37.35 29.16
CA SER A 396 14.36 36.70 30.31
C SER A 396 15.83 37.11 30.45
N GLU A 397 16.57 37.25 29.35
CA GLU A 397 17.95 37.77 29.37
C GLU A 397 18.01 39.26 29.74
N GLN A 398 16.97 40.05 29.45
CA GLN A 398 16.89 41.46 29.86
C GLN A 398 16.39 41.66 31.31
N ALA A 399 15.80 40.64 31.94
CA ALA A 399 15.26 40.73 33.30
C ALA A 399 16.28 40.42 34.42
N GLU A 400 17.47 39.90 34.10
CA GLU A 400 18.54 39.67 35.06
C GLU A 400 19.49 40.88 35.22
N LEU A 401 19.01 42.10 35.48
CA LEU A 401 19.89 43.19 35.90
C LEU A 401 19.26 44.12 36.96
N ARG A 402 19.81 43.98 38.17
CA ARG A 402 20.07 44.97 39.24
C ARG A 402 18.88 45.69 39.89
N ARG A 403 18.59 45.24 41.12
CA ARG A 403 17.90 45.98 42.17
C ARG A 403 18.73 47.23 42.56
N ALA A 404 18.25 48.42 42.21
CA ALA A 404 18.64 49.68 42.86
C ALA A 404 17.40 50.57 43.09
N ARG A 405 17.27 51.07 44.32
CA ARG A 405 16.15 51.88 44.82
C ARG A 405 16.31 53.35 44.38
N SER A 406 15.22 53.95 43.87
CA SER A 406 14.58 55.23 44.28
C SER A 406 13.98 56.02 43.09
N LEU A 407 12.72 56.43 43.26
CA LEU A 407 11.88 57.34 42.45
C LEU A 407 12.11 58.83 42.89
N PRO A 408 11.58 59.92 42.24
CA PRO A 408 10.29 59.96 41.51
C PRO A 408 10.11 60.90 40.27
N SER A 409 9.01 60.61 39.55
CA SER A 409 7.99 61.50 38.94
C SER A 409 8.07 61.98 37.48
N VAL A 410 6.87 61.96 36.85
CA VAL A 410 6.34 62.64 35.63
C VAL A 410 6.03 61.68 34.44
N PRO A 411 4.87 61.83 33.74
CA PRO A 411 4.10 60.71 33.18
C PRO A 411 4.47 60.39 31.73
N LEU A 412 4.56 59.10 31.40
CA LEU A 412 4.82 58.63 30.04
C LEU A 412 3.56 58.06 29.41
N SER A 413 3.12 58.81 28.40
CA SER A 413 2.22 58.43 27.31
C SER A 413 2.59 57.08 26.70
N CYS A 414 1.57 56.36 26.22
CA CYS A 414 1.65 55.12 25.44
C CYS A 414 2.61 55.25 24.24
N ALA A 415 3.87 54.84 24.41
CA ALA A 415 4.83 54.76 23.30
C ALA A 415 5.87 53.62 23.45
N ALA A 416 5.59 52.59 24.26
CA ALA A 416 6.52 51.48 24.51
C ALA A 416 6.17 50.18 23.75
N TYR A 417 5.62 50.29 22.53
CA TYR A 417 5.35 49.14 21.65
C TYR A 417 5.98 49.28 20.24
N SER A 418 6.99 50.14 20.06
CA SER A 418 7.57 50.42 18.74
C SER A 418 8.99 49.88 18.50
N GLU A 419 9.63 49.20 19.47
CA GLU A 419 11.02 48.75 19.31
C GLU A 419 11.21 47.31 18.75
N ALA A 420 10.13 46.60 18.42
CA ALA A 420 10.22 45.21 17.92
C ALA A 420 10.27 45.07 16.38
N LEU A 421 10.37 46.16 15.61
CA LEU A 421 10.43 46.11 14.15
C LEU A 421 11.82 46.45 13.60
N PRO A 422 12.39 45.64 12.69
CA PRO A 422 13.66 45.92 12.05
C PRO A 422 13.66 47.27 11.30
N GLY A 423 14.77 48.01 11.38
CA GLY A 423 14.88 49.40 10.88
C GLY A 423 14.58 49.61 9.39
N TRP A 424 14.56 48.56 8.56
CA TRP A 424 14.23 48.67 7.13
C TRP A 424 12.73 48.92 6.87
N MET A 425 11.86 48.55 7.80
CA MET A 425 10.42 48.82 7.73
C MET A 425 10.08 50.28 8.09
N ARG A 426 11.06 51.05 8.60
CA ARG A 426 10.90 52.43 9.07
C ARG A 426 11.04 53.48 7.95
N ASN A 427 11.65 53.13 6.80
CA ASN A 427 12.08 54.10 5.78
C ASN A 427 11.53 53.87 4.36
N SER A 428 10.58 52.95 4.15
CA SER A 428 9.97 52.74 2.84
C SER A 428 8.61 53.47 2.73
N LEU A 429 8.56 54.57 1.97
CA LEU A 429 7.34 55.38 1.78
C LEU A 429 6.45 54.90 0.62
N SER A 430 6.75 53.79 -0.04
CA SER A 430 5.89 53.24 -1.10
C SER A 430 5.75 51.71 -1.04
N LEU A 431 4.51 51.24 -1.25
CA LEU A 431 4.14 49.81 -1.35
C LEU A 431 4.82 49.07 -2.50
N ARG A 432 5.31 49.80 -3.51
CA ARG A 432 6.01 49.22 -4.66
C ARG A 432 7.46 48.87 -4.31
N ASP A 433 8.10 49.67 -3.46
CA ASP A 433 9.47 49.41 -2.99
C ASP A 433 9.54 48.24 -2.01
N THR A 434 8.48 48.03 -1.21
CA THR A 434 8.40 46.87 -0.31
C THR A 434 8.18 45.58 -1.07
N LEU A 435 7.36 45.58 -2.12
CA LEU A 435 7.15 44.41 -3.00
C LEU A 435 8.41 44.06 -3.81
N ALA A 436 9.08 45.04 -4.40
CA ALA A 436 10.31 44.81 -5.15
C ALA A 436 11.44 44.25 -4.27
N ARG A 437 11.61 44.79 -3.05
CA ARG A 437 12.62 44.29 -2.10
C ARG A 437 12.25 42.94 -1.48
N TRP A 438 10.96 42.62 -1.39
CA TRP A 438 10.48 41.31 -0.97
C TRP A 438 10.78 40.23 -2.03
N GLU A 439 10.60 40.56 -3.31
CA GLU A 439 10.99 39.68 -4.42
C GLU A 439 12.51 39.45 -4.46
N ASP A 440 13.32 40.48 -4.22
CA ASP A 440 14.77 40.35 -4.10
C ASP A 440 15.19 39.48 -2.90
N TYR A 441 14.46 39.58 -1.78
CA TYR A 441 14.70 38.75 -0.60
C TYR A 441 14.31 37.27 -0.85
N GLN A 442 13.21 37.02 -1.57
CA GLN A 442 12.85 35.66 -2.02
C GLN A 442 13.89 35.08 -2.97
N ARG A 443 14.45 35.89 -3.89
CA ARG A 443 15.52 35.46 -4.80
C ARG A 443 16.80 35.11 -4.04
N GLN A 444 17.18 35.89 -3.03
CA GLN A 444 18.32 35.57 -2.17
C GLN A 444 18.09 34.31 -1.31
N LEU A 445 16.87 34.09 -0.83
CA LEU A 445 16.52 32.88 -0.07
C LEU A 445 16.54 31.62 -0.97
N LEU A 446 16.08 31.74 -2.22
CA LEU A 446 16.14 30.67 -3.22
C LEU A 446 17.59 30.35 -3.62
N LEU A 447 18.46 31.34 -3.76
CA LEU A 447 19.89 31.12 -4.02
C LEU A 447 20.61 30.46 -2.83
N GLY A 448 20.20 30.74 -1.59
CA GLY A 448 20.70 30.06 -0.39
C GLY A 448 20.23 28.60 -0.25
N LEU A 449 19.11 28.23 -0.87
CA LEU A 449 18.58 26.86 -0.85
C LEU A 449 19.33 25.90 -1.80
N PHE A 450 20.05 26.42 -2.80
CA PHE A 450 20.81 25.62 -3.79
C PHE A 450 22.31 25.51 -3.49
N CYS A 451 22.79 26.05 -2.36
CA CYS A 451 24.18 25.90 -1.92
C CYS A 451 24.26 25.23 -0.54
N THR A 452 23.89 23.95 -0.46
CA THR A 452 24.30 23.11 0.68
C THR A 452 25.78 22.74 0.54
N ASN A 453 26.66 23.54 1.12
CA ASN A 453 28.02 23.11 1.43
C ASN A 453 27.97 22.05 2.54
N VAL A 454 28.17 20.79 2.17
CA VAL A 454 28.41 19.70 3.12
C VAL A 454 29.83 19.87 3.65
N ALA A 455 29.99 20.68 4.70
CA ALA A 455 31.23 20.75 5.47
C ALA A 455 31.19 19.72 6.60
N PHE A 456 31.96 18.65 6.46
CA PHE A 456 32.22 17.70 7.54
C PHE A 456 33.10 18.37 8.62
N PRO A 457 32.81 18.20 9.93
CA PRO A 457 33.69 18.64 11.00
C PRO A 457 34.99 17.80 11.01
N PRO A 458 36.18 18.42 11.15
CA PRO A 458 37.46 17.72 11.05
C PRO A 458 37.84 16.83 12.25
N ASP A 459 36.97 16.65 13.25
CA ASP A 459 37.31 15.91 14.48
C ASP A 459 36.77 14.47 14.55
N ALA A 460 36.16 13.94 13.50
CA ALA A 460 35.56 12.60 13.49
C ALA A 460 36.55 11.43 13.26
N LEU A 461 37.86 11.68 13.11
CA LEU A 461 38.86 10.65 12.76
C LEU A 461 39.98 10.44 13.81
N ARG A 462 39.73 10.69 15.10
CA ARG A 462 40.66 10.24 16.16
C ARG A 462 40.23 8.87 16.70
N MET A 463 40.89 7.81 16.22
CA MET A 463 40.88 6.50 16.88
C MET A 463 41.40 6.66 18.33
N ARG A 464 40.56 6.31 19.31
CA ARG A 464 41.01 6.09 20.69
C ARG A 464 41.83 4.81 20.74
N THR A 465 43.06 4.90 21.23
CA THR A 465 43.89 3.75 21.59
C THR A 465 43.29 3.00 22.79
N PRO A 466 43.38 1.65 22.85
CA PRO A 466 42.85 0.89 23.98
C PRO A 466 43.75 1.06 25.22
N THR A 467 43.14 1.33 26.36
CA THR A 467 43.77 1.25 27.69
C THR A 467 44.00 -0.21 28.10
N ALA A 468 45.21 -0.52 28.55
CA ALA A 468 45.62 -1.84 29.05
C ALA A 468 44.85 -2.28 30.32
N PRO A 469 44.71 -3.59 30.60
CA PRO A 469 44.02 -4.09 31.79
C PRO A 469 44.89 -3.96 33.05
N ALA A 470 44.23 -3.72 34.19
CA ALA A 470 44.84 -3.60 35.51
C ALA A 470 45.17 -4.98 36.12
N ASP A 471 46.33 -5.08 36.77
CA ASP A 471 46.79 -6.25 37.53
C ASP A 471 45.95 -6.52 38.80
N PRO A 472 45.85 -7.79 39.26
CA PRO A 472 45.10 -8.14 40.46
C PRO A 472 45.92 -7.93 41.74
N ALA A 473 45.24 -7.51 42.82
CA ALA A 473 45.83 -7.30 44.14
C ALA A 473 46.19 -8.61 44.87
N PRO A 474 47.20 -8.63 45.77
CA PRO A 474 47.62 -9.83 46.49
C PRO A 474 46.78 -10.07 47.75
N PRO A 475 46.78 -11.31 48.30
CA PRO A 475 45.84 -11.72 49.33
C PRO A 475 46.29 -11.28 50.72
N ARG A 476 45.30 -10.99 51.57
CA ARG A 476 45.40 -11.08 53.04
C ARG A 476 44.15 -11.73 53.59
#